data_AF-A0A9X1YZA2-F1
#
_entry.id   AF-A0A9X1YZA2-F1
#
_cell.length_a   1.000
_cell.length_b   1.000
_cell.length_c   1.000
_cell.angle_alpha   90.00
_cell.angle_beta   90.00
_cell.angle_gamma   90.00
#
_symmetry.space_group_name_H-M   'P 1'
#
loop_
_entity.id
_entity.type
_entity.pdbx_description
1 polymer ?
#
loop_
_entity_poly.entity_id
_entity_poly.type
_entity_poly.pdbx_seq_one_letter_code
_entity_poly.pdbx_strand_id
1 'polypeptide(L)'
;MKIMMCPLNGPRNISEFTYGGEFKAMPDPVNCSDAEWADYVFNSDNLAGVVREWWMHTPSSYWFLAERHTVSDQILRTFDPKELFSTRVEFSAAQEIAG
;
A
#
# COMPACT_ATOMS: atom_id res chain seq x y z
N MET A 1 16.43 -17.83 3.57
CA MET A 1 15.28 -16.98 3.97
C MET A 1 15.49 -15.60 3.36
N LYS A 2 14.48 -14.97 2.78
CA LYS A 2 14.66 -13.70 2.02
C LYS A 2 14.90 -12.53 2.98
N ILE A 3 15.72 -11.56 2.55
CA ILE A 3 15.94 -10.30 3.27
C ILE A 3 15.06 -9.21 2.65
N MET A 4 14.41 -8.43 3.50
CA MET A 4 13.68 -7.21 3.13
C MET A 4 14.37 -6.01 3.77
N MET A 5 14.56 -4.95 2.98
CA MET A 5 15.21 -3.73 3.43
C MET A 5 14.14 -2.81 4.06
N CYS A 6 14.05 -2.77 5.39
CA CYS A 6 13.14 -1.84 6.03
C CYS A 6 13.73 -0.41 5.98
N PRO A 7 13.00 0.61 5.48
CA PRO A 7 13.50 1.98 5.46
C PRO A 7 13.89 2.52 6.84
N LEU A 8 13.22 2.04 7.90
CA LEU A 8 13.50 2.43 9.28
C LEU A 8 14.58 1.55 9.94
N ASN A 9 14.59 0.24 9.68
CA ASN A 9 15.35 -0.74 10.47
C ASN A 9 16.49 -1.44 9.72
N GLY A 10 16.68 -1.13 8.43
CA GLY A 10 17.68 -1.77 7.58
C GLY A 10 17.30 -3.21 7.17
N PRO A 11 18.29 -4.04 6.77
CA PRO A 11 18.05 -5.42 6.33
C PRO A 11 17.51 -6.29 7.46
N ARG A 12 16.37 -6.94 7.24
CA ARG A 12 15.71 -7.86 8.19
C ARG A 12 15.19 -9.10 7.49
N ASN A 13 14.91 -10.15 8.27
CA ASN A 13 14.32 -11.36 7.70
C ASN A 13 12.87 -11.07 7.29
N ILE A 14 12.47 -11.48 6.09
CA ILE A 14 11.11 -11.21 5.59
C ILE A 14 10.00 -11.77 6.51
N SER A 15 10.29 -12.78 7.34
CA SER A 15 9.33 -13.31 8.33
C SER A 15 8.97 -12.32 9.44
N GLU A 16 9.73 -11.24 9.63
CA GLU A 16 9.40 -10.16 10.58
C GLU A 16 8.26 -9.26 10.06
N PHE A 17 7.87 -9.41 8.79
CA PHE A 17 6.98 -8.49 8.10
C PHE A 17 5.61 -9.09 7.77
N THR A 18 4.59 -8.24 7.83
CA THR A 18 3.23 -8.57 7.40
C THR A 18 2.95 -7.94 6.04
N TYR A 19 2.42 -8.72 5.11
CA TYR A 19 1.95 -8.24 3.80
C TYR A 19 0.65 -7.45 3.94
N GLY A 20 0.60 -6.27 3.34
CA GLY A 20 -0.52 -5.33 3.42
C GLY A 20 -1.37 -5.23 2.15
N GLY A 21 -1.06 -6.01 1.11
CA GLY A 21 -1.74 -5.92 -0.19
C GLY A 21 -1.06 -5.00 -1.19
N GLU A 22 -1.63 -4.96 -2.39
CA GLU A 22 -1.25 -4.06 -3.47
C GLU A 22 -1.55 -2.59 -3.10
N PHE A 23 -0.64 -1.70 -3.46
CA PHE A 23 -0.89 -0.27 -3.41
C PHE A 23 -1.84 0.13 -4.54
N LYS A 24 -2.99 0.68 -4.17
CA LYS A 24 -3.97 1.29 -5.08
C LYS A 24 -4.13 2.77 -4.73
N ALA A 25 -4.17 3.61 -5.76
CA ALA A 25 -4.55 5.02 -5.58
C ALA A 25 -6.02 5.06 -5.16
N MET A 26 -6.31 5.70 -4.03
CA MET A 26 -7.68 5.90 -3.58
C MET A 26 -8.38 6.91 -4.50
N PRO A 27 -9.59 6.61 -5.01
CA PRO A 27 -10.38 7.60 -5.73
C PRO A 27 -10.81 8.73 -4.78
N ASP A 28 -11.27 9.86 -5.34
CA ASP A 28 -11.82 10.95 -4.53
C ASP A 28 -13.07 10.45 -3.78
N PRO A 29 -13.02 10.36 -2.44
CA PRO A 29 -14.10 9.75 -1.66
C PRO A 29 -15.41 10.55 -1.70
N VAL A 30 -15.38 11.82 -2.12
CA VAL A 30 -16.59 12.68 -2.22
C VAL A 30 -17.21 12.59 -3.60
N ASN A 31 -16.38 12.44 -4.64
CA ASN A 31 -16.81 12.58 -6.03
C ASN A 31 -16.85 11.26 -6.82
N CYS A 32 -16.33 10.15 -6.27
CA CYS A 32 -16.38 8.86 -6.95
C CYS A 32 -17.78 8.22 -6.91
N SER A 33 -18.10 7.44 -7.93
CA SER A 33 -19.27 6.57 -7.94
C SER A 33 -19.10 5.37 -7.00
N ASP A 34 -20.22 4.78 -6.58
CA ASP A 34 -20.21 3.52 -5.81
C ASP A 34 -19.45 2.40 -6.51
N ALA A 35 -19.48 2.36 -7.86
CA ALA A 35 -18.77 1.37 -8.64
C ALA A 35 -17.25 1.57 -8.57
N GLU A 36 -16.77 2.81 -8.68
CA GLU A 36 -15.34 3.13 -8.52
C GLU A 36 -14.87 2.86 -7.09
N TRP A 37 -15.71 3.18 -6.09
CA TRP A 37 -15.40 2.89 -4.70
C TRP A 37 -15.33 1.39 -4.42
N ALA A 38 -16.31 0.62 -4.92
CA ALA A 38 -16.32 -0.83 -4.78
C ALA A 38 -15.12 -1.49 -5.45
N ASP A 39 -14.74 -1.04 -6.65
CA ASP A 39 -13.55 -1.52 -7.34
C ASP A 39 -12.28 -1.24 -6.51
N TYR A 40 -12.14 -0.01 -5.99
CA TYR A 40 -11.04 0.35 -5.10
C TYR A 40 -10.99 -0.48 -3.82
N VAL A 41 -12.13 -0.79 -3.19
CA VAL A 41 -12.14 -1.54 -1.92
C VAL A 41 -11.91 -3.04 -2.14
N PHE A 42 -12.56 -3.64 -3.14
CA PHE A 42 -12.68 -5.10 -3.24
C PHE A 42 -11.82 -5.74 -4.33
N ASN A 43 -11.51 -5.04 -5.42
CA ASN A 43 -10.81 -5.63 -6.55
C ASN A 43 -9.28 -5.39 -6.48
N SER A 44 -8.52 -6.25 -7.14
CA SER A 44 -7.06 -6.14 -7.27
C SER A 44 -6.67 -6.43 -8.71
N ASP A 45 -5.61 -5.79 -9.21
CA ASP A 45 -5.15 -5.98 -10.59
C ASP A 45 -4.50 -7.36 -10.77
N ASN A 46 -3.97 -7.95 -9.69
CA ASN A 46 -3.35 -9.27 -9.66
C ASN A 46 -2.28 -9.44 -10.76
N LEU A 47 -1.47 -8.39 -10.96
CA LEU A 47 -0.49 -8.33 -12.03
C LEU A 47 0.63 -9.38 -11.85
N ALA A 48 0.87 -10.17 -12.90
CA ALA A 48 2.07 -11.00 -13.03
C ALA A 48 3.24 -10.13 -13.54
N GLY A 49 4.01 -9.58 -12.62
CA GLY A 49 5.05 -8.60 -12.96
C GLY A 49 5.50 -7.83 -11.73
N VAL A 50 5.97 -6.59 -11.93
CA VAL A 50 6.35 -5.71 -10.82
C VAL A 50 5.10 -5.08 -10.22
N VAL A 51 4.85 -5.36 -8.94
CA VAL A 51 3.73 -4.81 -8.18
C VAL A 51 4.28 -3.97 -7.04
N ARG A 52 3.61 -2.83 -6.78
CA ARG A 52 3.87 -2.01 -5.61
C ARG A 52 2.97 -2.48 -4.47
N GLU A 53 3.56 -2.75 -3.32
CA GLU A 53 2.92 -3.46 -2.23
C GLU A 53 3.16 -2.77 -0.89
N TRP A 54 2.16 -2.80 -0.02
CA TRP A 54 2.30 -2.40 1.38
C TRP A 54 2.92 -3.52 2.21
N TRP A 55 3.86 -3.16 3.07
CA TRP A 55 4.48 -4.06 4.04
C TRP A 55 4.62 -3.37 5.40
N MET A 56 4.38 -4.13 6.47
CA MET A 56 4.56 -3.66 7.84
C MET A 56 5.68 -4.44 8.50
N HIS A 57 6.66 -3.74 9.07
CA HIS A 57 7.60 -4.36 10.00
C HIS A 57 6.90 -4.53 11.36
N THR A 58 6.47 -5.76 11.66
CA THR A 58 5.61 -6.07 12.81
C THR A 58 6.19 -5.60 14.15
N PRO A 59 7.50 -5.80 14.46
CA PRO A 59 8.07 -5.38 15.74
C PRO A 59 8.10 -3.87 15.98
N SER A 60 8.15 -3.06 14.92
CA SER A 60 8.20 -1.59 15.05
C SER A 60 6.93 -0.89 14.56
N SER A 61 5.92 -1.65 14.12
CA SER A 61 4.68 -1.16 13.53
C SER A 61 4.87 -0.13 12.40
N TYR A 62 6.00 -0.23 11.68
CA TYR A 62 6.34 0.74 10.64
C TYR A 62 5.87 0.22 9.28
N TRP A 63 5.02 1.01 8.62
CA TRP A 63 4.48 0.74 7.30
C TRP A 63 5.34 1.40 6.22
N PHE A 64 5.59 0.66 5.15
CA PHE A 64 6.34 1.13 3.99
C PHE A 64 5.90 0.41 2.73
N LEU A 65 6.44 0.84 1.59
CA LEU A 65 6.13 0.26 0.29
C LEU A 65 7.32 -0.51 -0.26
N ALA A 66 7.02 -1.56 -1.02
CA ALA A 66 8.00 -2.32 -1.78
C ALA A 66 7.56 -2.47 -3.23
N GLU A 67 8.53 -2.48 -4.15
CA GLU A 67 8.32 -2.95 -5.53
C GLU A 67 8.86 -4.37 -5.62
N ARG A 68 7.97 -5.33 -5.87
CA ARG A 68 8.29 -6.76 -5.92
C ARG A 68 7.85 -7.34 -7.25
N HIS A 69 8.72 -8.12 -7.87
CA HIS A 69 8.34 -8.91 -9.04
C HIS A 69 7.61 -10.17 -8.56
N THR A 70 6.31 -10.29 -8.80
CA THR A 70 5.44 -11.32 -8.21
C THR A 70 5.72 -12.73 -8.73
N VAL A 71 6.24 -12.86 -9.96
CA VAL A 71 6.63 -14.16 -10.56
C VAL A 71 7.96 -14.69 -10.02
N SER A 72 9.02 -13.88 -9.99
CA SER A 72 10.35 -14.28 -9.48
C SER A 72 10.50 -14.13 -7.97
N ASP A 73 9.51 -13.49 -7.33
CA ASP A 73 9.49 -13.14 -5.93
C ASP A 73 10.66 -12.22 -5.50
N GLN A 74 11.26 -11.51 -6.45
CA GLN A 74 12.37 -10.58 -6.18
C GLN A 74 11.85 -9.25 -5.65
N ILE A 75 12.38 -8.81 -4.51
CA ILE A 75 12.19 -7.43 -4.02
C ILE A 75 13.18 -6.55 -4.78
N LEU A 76 12.66 -5.63 -5.58
CA LEU A 76 13.46 -4.70 -6.38
C LEU A 76 13.84 -3.47 -5.57
N ARG A 77 12.88 -2.96 -4.77
CA ARG A 77 13.05 -1.75 -3.98
C ARG A 77 12.10 -1.72 -2.79
N THR A 78 12.48 -1.00 -1.75
CA THR A 78 11.65 -0.63 -0.60
C THR A 78 11.83 0.87 -0.32
N PHE A 79 10.79 1.57 0.09
CA PHE A 79 10.85 3.01 0.31
C PHE A 79 9.82 3.54 1.31
N ASP A 80 10.11 4.69 1.90
CA ASP A 80 9.21 5.38 2.83
C ASP A 80 7.98 5.90 2.07
N PRO A 81 6.75 5.79 2.64
CA PRO A 81 5.54 6.28 1.99
C PRO A 81 5.57 7.77 1.62
N LYS A 82 6.40 8.59 2.27
CA LYS A 82 6.59 10.02 1.96
C LYS A 82 7.04 10.28 0.52
N GLU A 83 7.60 9.29 -0.16
CA GLU A 83 7.90 9.40 -1.59
C GLU A 83 6.64 9.51 -2.46
N LEU A 84 5.49 8.99 -2.00
CA LEU A 84 4.20 9.09 -2.70
C LEU A 84 3.24 10.07 -2.03
N PHE A 85 3.29 10.16 -0.70
CA PHE A 85 2.37 10.98 0.08
C PHE A 85 3.12 12.15 0.72
N SER A 86 3.19 13.27 0.00
CA SER A 86 3.79 14.52 0.49
C SER A 86 2.82 15.36 1.30
N THR A 87 1.51 15.12 1.15
CA THR A 87 0.44 15.84 1.83
C THR A 87 -0.47 14.86 2.55
N ARG A 88 -0.92 15.24 3.75
CA ARG A 88 -1.96 14.49 4.46
C ARG A 88 -3.30 14.67 3.72
N VAL A 89 -4.00 13.57 3.49
CA VAL A 89 -5.39 13.59 3.02
C VAL A 89 -6.29 13.86 4.23
N GLU A 90 -7.03 14.95 4.19
CA GLU A 90 -8.05 15.27 5.19
C GLU A 90 -9.42 14.85 4.63
N PHE A 91 -10.15 14.03 5.39
CA PHE A 91 -11.50 13.61 5.02
C PHE A 91 -12.49 14.58 5.68
N SER A 92 -13.04 15.53 4.92
CA SER A 92 -14.16 16.33 5.39
C SER A 92 -15.47 15.55 5.26
N ALA A 93 -16.33 15.58 6.28
CA ALA A 93 -17.67 15.02 6.16
C ALA A 93 -18.43 15.74 5.03
N ALA A 94 -18.98 14.99 4.07
CA ALA A 94 -19.98 15.52 3.16
C ALA A 94 -21.20 15.95 3.97
N GLN A 95 -21.80 17.10 3.64
CA GLN A 95 -23.07 17.52 4.24
C GLN A 95 -24.10 16.41 4.05
N GLU A 96 -24.72 15.97 5.15
CA GLU A 96 -25.84 15.03 5.13
C GLU A 96 -26.85 15.48 4.06
N ILE A 97 -27.09 14.64 3.05
CA ILE A 97 -28.19 14.83 2.13
C ILE A 97 -29.44 14.59 2.97
N ALA A 98 -30.07 15.66 3.44
CA ALA A 98 -31.34 15.61 4.13
C ALA A 98 -32.35 14.91 3.22
N GLY A 99 -32.72 13.68 3.60
CA GLY A 99 -33.82 12.92 2.99
C GLY A 99 -35.17 13.46 3.41
#